data_AF-A0A819QCJ7-F1
#
_entry.id   AF-A0A819QCJ7-F1
#
_cell.length_a   1.000
_cell.length_b   1.000
_cell.length_c   1.000
_cell.angle_alpha   90.00
_cell.angle_beta   90.00
_cell.angle_gamma   90.00
#
_symmetry.space_group_name_H-M   'P 1'
#
loop_
_entity.id
_entity.type
_entity.pdbx_description
1 polymer ?
#
loop_
_entity_poly.entity_id
_entity_poly.type
_entity_poly.pdbx_seq_one_letter_code
_entity_poly.pdbx_strand_id
1 'polypeptide(L)'
;MSKTPPPLHETLTSMSTSASDENPLISYEISVQTGDRMGAGTHGPVFLTMYGDQGISTKIELTDESSTEFERAQLTKFRCKFPSIGQLEQIELIHGSVDQRWYLQEITIDNTATKER
;
A
#
# COMPACT_ATOMS: atom_id res chain seq x y z
N MET A 1 -41.74 42.72 19.15
CA MET A 1 -41.71 41.63 20.15
C MET A 1 -41.64 40.31 19.40
N SER A 2 -40.44 39.75 19.30
CA SER A 2 -40.10 38.59 18.48
C SER A 2 -40.52 37.28 19.17
N LYS A 3 -41.17 36.36 18.45
CA LYS A 3 -41.28 34.95 18.85
C LYS A 3 -40.93 34.07 17.66
N THR A 4 -39.68 33.63 17.64
CA THR A 4 -39.13 32.61 16.74
C THR A 4 -39.67 31.23 17.16
N PRO A 5 -40.07 30.34 16.23
CA PRO A 5 -40.45 28.98 16.57
C PRO A 5 -39.23 28.14 17.04
N PRO A 6 -39.41 27.16 17.94
CA PRO A 6 -38.33 26.31 18.41
C PRO A 6 -37.89 25.30 17.32
N PRO A 7 -36.61 24.87 17.29
CA PRO A 7 -36.14 23.91 16.31
C PRO A 7 -36.58 22.48 16.67
N LEU A 8 -36.96 21.72 15.64
CA LEU A 8 -37.07 20.26 15.72
C LEU A 8 -35.65 19.68 15.73
N HIS A 9 -35.14 19.30 16.89
CA HIS A 9 -34.00 18.38 16.93
C HIS A 9 -34.55 17.01 17.33
N GLU A 10 -34.72 16.17 16.32
CA GLU A 10 -35.05 14.76 16.47
C GLU A 10 -33.94 14.07 17.30
N THR A 11 -34.36 13.48 18.40
CA THR A 11 -33.52 12.67 19.27
C THR A 11 -33.10 11.41 18.53
N LEU A 12 -31.90 11.40 17.93
CA LEU A 12 -31.26 10.17 17.48
C LEU A 12 -30.28 9.70 18.56
N THR A 13 -30.84 8.84 19.42
CA THR A 13 -30.23 7.79 20.21
C THR A 13 -28.73 7.57 19.96
N SER A 14 -27.93 7.73 21.01
CA SER A 14 -26.56 7.25 21.12
C SER A 14 -26.42 5.83 20.58
N MET A 15 -25.64 5.66 19.51
CA MET A 15 -24.94 4.41 19.29
C MET A 15 -23.50 4.61 19.77
N SER A 16 -23.26 4.10 20.99
CA SER A 16 -21.93 3.78 21.46
C SER A 16 -21.38 2.69 20.53
N THR A 17 -20.58 3.06 19.53
CA THR A 17 -19.71 2.09 18.87
C THR A 17 -18.67 1.66 19.89
N SER A 18 -18.90 0.47 20.42
CA SER A 18 -17.93 -0.24 21.26
C SER A 18 -16.59 -0.30 20.53
N ALA A 19 -15.50 -0.09 21.28
CA ALA A 19 -14.14 -0.23 20.79
C ALA A 19 -13.99 -1.59 20.07
N SER A 20 -14.04 -1.57 18.75
CA SER A 20 -13.82 -2.74 17.90
C SER A 20 -12.39 -2.69 17.42
N ASP A 21 -11.59 -3.65 17.90
CA ASP A 21 -10.27 -4.07 17.44
C ASP A 21 -9.70 -3.25 16.26
N GLU A 22 -8.94 -2.20 16.56
CA GLU A 22 -8.09 -1.58 15.55
C GLU A 22 -6.99 -2.59 15.19
N ASN A 23 -7.14 -3.31 14.08
CA ASN A 23 -6.02 -4.05 13.50
C ASN A 23 -4.94 -3.01 13.16
N PRO A 24 -3.78 -3.00 13.85
CA PRO A 24 -2.82 -1.91 13.74
C PRO A 24 -2.32 -1.81 12.30
N LEU A 25 -2.29 -0.58 11.78
CA LEU A 25 -1.68 -0.30 10.50
C LEU A 25 -0.16 -0.39 10.62
N ILE A 26 0.41 -1.37 9.95
CA ILE A 26 1.84 -1.61 9.86
C ILE A 26 2.40 -0.86 8.66
N SER A 27 3.52 -0.17 8.85
CA SER A 27 4.22 0.52 7.76
C SER A 27 5.26 -0.41 7.14
N TYR A 28 5.25 -0.52 5.81
CA TYR A 28 6.21 -1.32 5.05
C TYR A 28 7.08 -0.39 4.19
N GLU A 29 8.38 -0.68 4.13
CA GLU A 29 9.30 -0.07 3.15
C GLU A 29 9.58 -1.09 2.06
N ILE A 30 9.21 -0.76 0.82
CA ILE A 30 9.41 -1.62 -0.35
C ILE A 30 10.56 -1.03 -1.15
N SER A 31 11.61 -1.82 -1.33
CA SER A 31 12.78 -1.46 -2.13
C SER A 31 12.80 -2.32 -3.39
N VAL A 32 12.70 -1.68 -4.56
CA VAL A 32 12.68 -2.33 -5.86
C VAL A 32 13.94 -1.96 -6.62
N GLN A 33 14.78 -2.95 -6.91
CA GLN A 33 15.95 -2.80 -7.77
C GLN A 33 15.58 -3.22 -9.19
N THR A 34 15.54 -2.25 -10.10
CA THR A 34 15.49 -2.54 -11.54
C THR A 34 16.88 -2.94 -12.02
N GLY A 35 16.99 -3.98 -12.82
CA GLY A 35 18.29 -4.50 -13.23
C GLY A 35 19.00 -3.64 -14.28
N ASP A 36 20.28 -3.92 -14.45
CA ASP A 36 21.16 -3.18 -15.35
C ASP A 36 21.27 -3.84 -16.73
N ARG A 37 20.14 -3.98 -17.43
CA ARG A 37 20.08 -4.47 -18.81
C ARG A 37 19.53 -3.38 -19.73
N MET A 38 19.94 -3.38 -20.99
CA MET A 38 19.38 -2.45 -21.98
C MET A 38 17.86 -2.65 -22.07
N GLY A 39 17.08 -1.58 -21.88
CA GLY A 39 15.61 -1.64 -21.88
C GLY A 39 15.01 -2.31 -20.63
N ALA A 40 15.73 -2.35 -19.51
CA ALA A 40 15.23 -2.93 -18.26
C ALA A 40 14.16 -2.10 -17.56
N GLY A 41 14.09 -0.79 -17.81
CA GLY A 41 13.18 0.12 -17.12
C GLY A 41 11.78 0.19 -17.73
N THR A 42 10.83 0.70 -16.94
CA THR A 42 9.43 0.89 -17.35
C THR A 42 8.83 2.14 -16.71
N HIS A 43 7.93 2.80 -17.45
CA HIS A 43 7.03 3.84 -16.93
C HIS A 43 5.60 3.30 -16.74
N GLY A 44 5.42 1.99 -16.93
CA GLY A 44 4.15 1.30 -16.79
C GLY A 44 3.81 1.03 -15.32
N PRO A 45 2.53 0.85 -14.98
CA PRO A 45 2.12 0.58 -13.61
C PRO A 45 2.64 -0.78 -13.15
N VAL A 46 3.12 -0.83 -11.91
CA VAL A 46 3.52 -2.06 -11.22
C VAL A 46 2.66 -2.20 -9.98
N PHE A 47 1.98 -3.34 -9.82
CA PHE A 47 1.10 -3.59 -8.69
C PHE A 47 1.71 -4.62 -7.73
N LEU A 48 1.50 -4.41 -6.43
CA LEU A 48 1.96 -5.30 -5.36
C LEU A 48 0.76 -5.81 -4.55
N THR A 49 0.74 -7.11 -4.29
CA THR A 49 -0.07 -7.77 -3.27
C THR A 49 0.86 -8.56 -2.34
N MET A 50 0.66 -8.47 -1.03
CA MET A 50 1.44 -9.19 -0.02
C MET A 50 0.56 -10.23 0.69
N TYR A 51 1.13 -11.40 0.94
CA TYR A 51 0.46 -12.53 1.58
C TYR A 51 1.28 -12.93 2.81
N GLY A 52 0.63 -12.96 3.97
CA GLY A 52 1.21 -13.48 5.20
C GLY A 52 0.28 -14.48 5.88
N ASP A 53 0.76 -15.08 6.97
CA ASP A 53 0.06 -16.16 7.68
C ASP A 53 -1.26 -15.71 8.35
N GLN A 54 -1.43 -14.40 8.55
CA GLN A 54 -2.63 -13.82 9.19
C GLN A 54 -3.50 -13.01 8.23
N GLY A 55 -3.11 -12.84 6.96
CA GLY A 55 -3.91 -12.07 6.01
C GLY A 55 -3.24 -11.75 4.68
N ILE A 56 -3.97 -10.98 3.88
CA ILE A 56 -3.55 -10.54 2.54
C ILE A 56 -3.73 -9.02 2.47
N SER A 57 -2.74 -8.31 1.94
CA SER A 57 -2.87 -6.88 1.70
C SER A 57 -3.86 -6.59 0.57
N THR A 58 -4.40 -5.37 0.53
CA THR A 58 -5.01 -4.89 -0.72
C THR A 58 -3.94 -4.76 -1.80
N LYS A 59 -4.35 -4.94 -3.06
CA LYS A 59 -3.49 -4.67 -4.21
C LYS A 59 -3.28 -3.16 -4.34
N ILE A 60 -2.03 -2.72 -4.38
CA ILE A 60 -1.67 -1.32 -4.58
C ILE A 60 -0.81 -1.14 -5.82
N GLU A 61 -0.86 0.04 -6.41
CA GLU A 61 0.14 0.46 -7.40
C GLU A 61 1.37 1.01 -6.66
N LEU A 62 2.56 0.58 -7.07
CA LEU A 62 3.82 1.12 -6.59
C LEU A 62 4.12 2.42 -7.33
N THR A 63 3.58 3.51 -6.78
CA THR A 63 3.79 4.89 -7.24
C THR A 63 4.23 5.74 -6.05
N ASP A 64 5.09 6.72 -6.31
CA ASP A 64 5.37 7.81 -5.37
C ASP A 64 4.67 9.10 -5.85
N GLU A 65 4.54 10.11 -5.00
CA GLU A 65 3.89 11.39 -5.36
C GLU A 65 4.57 12.08 -6.57
N SER A 66 5.84 11.75 -6.81
CA SER A 66 6.64 12.38 -7.86
C SER A 66 6.86 11.51 -9.10
N SER A 67 6.67 10.18 -9.04
CA SER A 67 6.97 9.30 -10.18
C SER A 67 6.50 7.83 -10.00
N THR A 68 6.16 7.18 -11.12
CA THR A 68 5.99 5.72 -11.28
C THR A 68 7.21 5.06 -11.94
N GLU A 69 8.32 5.78 -12.04
CA GLU A 69 9.44 5.37 -12.90
C GLU A 69 10.33 4.32 -12.23
N PHE A 70 10.43 3.18 -12.91
CA PHE A 70 11.37 2.12 -12.61
C PHE A 70 12.50 2.19 -13.64
N GLU A 71 13.48 3.07 -13.44
CA GLU A 71 14.58 3.23 -14.40
C GLU A 71 15.60 2.09 -14.32
N ARG A 72 16.29 1.84 -15.44
CA ARG A 72 17.39 0.88 -15.50
C ARG A 72 18.43 1.16 -14.40
N ALA A 73 18.87 0.11 -13.71
CA ALA A 73 19.87 0.17 -12.63
C ALA A 73 19.49 1.07 -11.44
N GLN A 74 18.21 1.47 -11.32
CA GLN A 74 17.72 2.29 -10.22
C GLN A 74 17.17 1.43 -9.08
N LEU A 75 17.48 1.85 -7.84
CA LEU A 75 16.76 1.45 -6.64
C LEU A 75 15.63 2.46 -6.38
N THR A 76 14.39 1.99 -6.44
CA THR A 76 13.20 2.79 -6.15
C THR A 76 12.57 2.33 -4.85
N LYS A 77 12.20 3.25 -3.97
CA LYS A 77 11.63 2.96 -2.65
C LYS A 77 10.22 3.48 -2.53
N PHE A 78 9.34 2.67 -1.96
CA PHE A 78 7.95 3.01 -1.69
C PHE A 78 7.65 2.77 -0.21
N ARG A 79 6.69 3.53 0.31
CA ARG A 79 6.13 3.34 1.65
C ARG A 79 4.63 3.21 1.58
N CYS A 80 4.10 2.18 2.23
CA CYS A 80 2.67 1.97 2.33
C CYS A 80 2.32 1.44 3.73
N LYS A 81 1.03 1.58 4.06
CA LYS A 81 0.47 1.12 5.32
C LYS A 81 -0.65 0.13 5.06
N PHE A 82 -0.59 -1.01 5.71
CA PHE A 82 -1.61 -2.04 5.64
C PHE A 82 -1.97 -2.54 7.03
N PRO A 83 -3.18 -3.09 7.22
CA PRO A 83 -3.45 -3.91 8.39
C PRO A 83 -2.40 -5.02 8.52
N SER A 84 -2.16 -5.51 9.74
CA SER A 84 -1.23 -6.62 9.94
C SER A 84 -1.62 -7.83 9.08
N ILE A 85 -0.66 -8.37 8.34
CA ILE A 85 -0.78 -9.64 7.59
C ILE A 85 -0.06 -10.80 8.29
N GLY A 86 0.50 -10.55 9.49
CA GLY A 86 1.37 -11.49 10.18
C GLY A 86 2.78 -11.52 9.58
N GLN A 87 3.41 -12.69 9.61
CA GLN A 87 4.68 -12.97 8.95
C GLN A 87 4.47 -12.97 7.43
N LEU A 88 5.27 -12.19 6.70
CA LEU A 88 5.24 -12.17 5.24
C LEU A 88 5.76 -13.49 4.67
N GLU A 89 4.96 -14.17 3.83
CA GLU A 89 5.32 -15.46 3.23
C GLU A 89 5.50 -15.37 1.72
N GLN A 90 4.71 -14.54 1.05
CA GLN A 90 4.70 -14.42 -0.41
C GLN A 90 4.32 -13.01 -0.86
N ILE A 91 4.81 -12.64 -2.04
CA ILE A 91 4.38 -11.44 -2.76
C ILE A 91 3.91 -11.80 -4.17
N GLU A 92 3.02 -10.98 -4.70
CA GLU A 92 2.65 -10.96 -6.11
C GLU A 92 2.99 -9.59 -6.68
N LEU A 93 3.82 -9.56 -7.72
CA LEU A 93 4.11 -8.37 -8.51
C LEU A 93 3.51 -8.51 -9.91
N ILE A 94 2.70 -7.53 -10.32
CA ILE A 94 2.06 -7.51 -11.63
C ILE A 94 2.55 -6.27 -12.39
N HIS A 95 3.18 -6.48 -13.54
CA HIS A 95 3.46 -5.41 -14.49
C HIS A 95 2.25 -5.22 -15.40
N GLY A 96 1.61 -4.05 -15.34
CA GLY A 96 0.34 -3.78 -16.01
C GLY A 96 0.47 -3.30 -17.45
N SER A 97 1.67 -3.29 -18.04
CA SER A 97 1.89 -2.86 -19.42
C SER A 97 2.20 -4.04 -20.32
N VAL A 98 1.49 -4.15 -21.45
CA VAL A 98 1.69 -5.23 -22.43
C VAL A 98 2.84 -4.94 -23.40
N ASP A 99 3.11 -3.67 -23.69
CA ASP A 99 4.08 -3.24 -24.71
C ASP A 99 5.45 -2.86 -24.15
N GLN A 100 5.58 -2.76 -22.82
CA GLN A 100 6.83 -2.45 -22.15
C GLN A 100 7.42 -3.73 -21.55
N ARG A 101 8.75 -3.80 -21.49
CA ARG A 101 9.45 -4.84 -20.76
C ARG A 101 9.99 -4.23 -19.48
N TRP A 102 10.00 -5.02 -18.42
CA TRP A 102 10.62 -4.64 -17.17
C TRP A 102 11.48 -5.80 -16.69
N TYR A 103 12.71 -5.49 -16.27
CA TYR A 103 13.61 -6.47 -15.68
C TYR A 103 13.81 -6.15 -14.20
N LEU A 104 13.02 -6.80 -13.37
CA LEU A 104 13.18 -6.80 -11.92
C LEU A 104 14.44 -7.59 -11.54
N GLN A 105 15.36 -6.94 -10.83
CA GLN A 105 16.57 -7.57 -10.31
C GLN A 105 16.34 -8.12 -8.90
N GLU A 106 15.74 -7.32 -8.03
CA GLU A 106 15.45 -7.67 -6.64
C GLU A 106 14.28 -6.82 -6.13
N ILE A 107 13.48 -7.40 -5.25
CA ILE A 107 12.55 -6.66 -4.39
C ILE A 107 12.80 -7.08 -2.94
N THR A 108 12.82 -6.10 -2.04
CA THR A 108 12.86 -6.29 -0.59
C THR A 108 11.66 -5.58 0.03
N ILE A 109 11.04 -6.20 1.03
CA ILE A 109 9.96 -5.61 1.81
C ILE A 109 10.34 -5.67 3.29
N ASP A 110 10.51 -4.52 3.92
CA ASP A 110 10.81 -4.43 5.34
C ASP A 110 9.56 -4.02 6.12
N ASN A 111 9.12 -4.86 7.06
CA ASN A 111 8.15 -4.47 8.07
C ASN A 111 8.84 -3.51 9.05
N THR A 112 8.51 -2.22 8.98
CA THR A 112 9.22 -1.22 9.78
C THR A 112 8.91 -1.29 11.29
N ALA A 113 7.83 -1.98 11.67
CA ALA A 113 7.43 -2.19 13.06
C ALA A 113 8.15 -3.38 13.70
N THR A 114 8.26 -4.52 13.00
CA THR A 114 8.90 -5.74 13.53
C THR A 114 10.35 -5.93 13.10
N LYS A 115 10.83 -5.17 12.11
CA LYS A 115 12.13 -5.34 11.44
C LYS A 115 12.30 -6.70 10.74
N GLU A 116 11.19 -7.38 10.47
CA GLU A 116 11.18 -8.55 9.58
C GLU A 116 11.37 -8.12 8.12
N ARG A 117 12.08 -8.96 7.37
CA ARG A 117 12.47 -8.76 5.98
C ARG A 117 12.10 -9.98 5.15
#